data_AF-A0A937XRE8-F1
#
_entry.id   AF-A0A937XRE8-F1
#
_cell.length_a   1.000
_cell.length_b   1.000
_cell.length_c   1.000
_cell.angle_alpha   90.00
_cell.angle_beta   90.00
_cell.angle_gamma   90.00
#
_symmetry.space_group_name_H-M   'P 1'
#
loop_
_entity.id
_entity.type
_entity.pdbx_description
1 polymer ?
#
loop_
_entity_poly.entity_id
_entity_poly.type
_entity_poly.pdbx_seq_one_letter_code
_entity_poly.pdbx_strand_id
1 'polypeptide(L)'
;MHAEASGATLAERLYVELVGRVMFPAGAASSATKPNPENLAKMCIKLAETFEKARKQSEIDAIPTATKFEVDMSDIAGWDKK
;
A
#
# COMPACT_ATOMS: atom_id res chain seq x y z
N MET A 1 17.91 9.10 -9.86
CA MET A 1 16.65 9.21 -10.64
C MET A 1 16.13 7.80 -10.85
N HIS A 2 15.20 7.33 -10.02
CA HIS A 2 14.62 6.00 -10.18
C HIS A 2 13.66 6.05 -11.37
N ALA A 3 13.88 5.20 -12.35
CA ALA A 3 12.99 5.03 -13.49
C ALA A 3 11.63 4.53 -12.97
N GLU A 4 10.61 5.37 -12.98
CA GLU A 4 9.23 4.89 -13.12
C GLU A 4 9.20 4.16 -14.46
N ALA A 5 9.21 2.82 -14.41
CA ALA A 5 8.82 2.05 -15.56
C ALA A 5 7.47 2.62 -16.05
N SER A 6 7.38 2.91 -17.36
CA SER A 6 6.17 3.38 -18.05
C SER A 6 5.08 2.29 -18.03
N GLY A 7 4.65 1.92 -16.83
CA GLY A 7 3.65 0.91 -16.54
C GLY A 7 2.43 1.58 -15.93
N ALA A 8 1.26 1.02 -16.21
CA ALA A 8 0.00 1.49 -15.66
C ALA A 8 0.11 1.65 -14.13
N THR A 9 -0.37 2.78 -13.62
CA THR A 9 -0.53 3.11 -12.21
C THR A 9 -1.41 2.08 -11.50
N LEU A 10 -1.33 2.00 -10.17
CA LEU A 10 -2.15 1.08 -9.39
C LEU A 10 -3.65 1.30 -9.64
N ALA A 11 -4.09 2.56 -9.77
CA ALA A 11 -5.47 2.91 -10.06
C ALA A 11 -5.93 2.38 -11.44
N GLU A 12 -5.08 2.47 -12.47
CA GLU A 12 -5.37 1.95 -13.80
C GLU A 12 -5.47 0.42 -13.81
N ARG A 13 -4.57 -0.26 -13.09
CA ARG A 13 -4.63 -1.73 -12.93
C ARG A 13 -5.91 -2.17 -12.23
N LEU A 14 -6.29 -1.48 -11.15
CA LEU A 14 -7.54 -1.73 -10.43
C LEU A 14 -8.75 -1.52 -11.34
N TYR A 15 -8.74 -0.47 -12.15
CA TYR A 15 -9.83 -0.18 -13.08
C TYR A 15 -10.01 -1.29 -14.11
N VAL A 16 -8.94 -1.72 -14.77
CA VAL A 16 -8.98 -2.80 -15.77
C VAL A 16 -9.45 -4.12 -15.14
N GLU A 17 -8.92 -4.46 -13.98
CA GLU A 17 -9.28 -5.69 -13.25
C GLU A 17 -10.77 -5.69 -12.85
N LEU A 18 -11.27 -4.59 -12.29
CA LEU A 18 -12.66 -4.48 -11.85
C LEU A 18 -13.64 -4.46 -13.03
N VAL A 19 -13.30 -3.76 -14.13
CA VAL A 19 -14.10 -3.81 -15.36
C VAL A 19 -14.13 -5.23 -15.92
N GLY A 20 -12.98 -5.92 -15.96
CA GLY A 20 -12.88 -7.30 -16.44
C GLY A 20 -13.78 -8.26 -15.65
N ARG A 21 -13.78 -8.16 -14.32
CA ARG A 21 -14.63 -8.99 -13.45
C ARG A 21 -16.12 -8.73 -13.62
N VAL A 22 -16.52 -7.48 -13.88
CA VAL A 22 -17.92 -7.12 -14.14
C VAL A 22 -18.37 -7.56 -15.54
N MET A 23 -17.48 -7.53 -16.54
CA MET A 23 -17.79 -7.97 -17.90
C MET A 23 -17.85 -9.50 -18.04
N PHE A 24 -17.07 -10.22 -17.23
CA PHE A 24 -17.04 -11.70 -17.22
C PHE A 24 -17.34 -12.23 -15.82
N PRO A 25 -18.59 -12.10 -15.33
CA PRO A 25 -18.95 -12.64 -14.03
C PRO A 25 -18.76 -14.16 -14.06
N ALA A 26 -17.91 -14.66 -13.16
CA ALA A 26 -17.72 -16.10 -12.94
C ALA A 26 -19.01 -16.67 -12.31
N GLY A 27 -19.95 -17.07 -13.17
CA GLY A 27 -21.23 -17.67 -12.78
C GLY A 27 -22.34 -16.65 -12.52
N ALA A 28 -23.41 -16.76 -13.32
CA ALA A 28 -24.80 -16.32 -13.11
C ALA A 28 -25.12 -14.89 -12.61
N ALA A 29 -24.17 -14.01 -12.28
CA ALA A 29 -24.45 -12.63 -11.86
C ALA A 29 -24.60 -11.69 -13.07
N SER A 30 -25.45 -12.06 -14.03
CA SER A 30 -25.76 -11.26 -15.23
C SER A 30 -26.59 -10.00 -14.93
N SER A 31 -27.02 -9.79 -13.67
CA SER A 31 -27.87 -8.68 -13.25
C SER A 31 -27.14 -7.59 -12.46
N ALA A 32 -25.82 -7.69 -12.30
CA ALA A 32 -25.05 -6.64 -11.65
C ALA A 32 -25.03 -5.39 -12.54
N THR A 33 -25.75 -4.34 -12.12
CA THR A 33 -25.73 -3.02 -12.76
C THR A 33 -24.29 -2.59 -12.99
N LYS A 34 -23.89 -2.45 -14.25
CA LYS A 34 -22.53 -2.00 -14.60
C LYS A 34 -22.29 -0.64 -13.92
N PRO A 35 -21.23 -0.50 -13.12
CA PRO A 35 -20.94 0.77 -12.48
C PRO A 35 -20.67 1.83 -13.54
N ASN A 36 -21.14 3.06 -13.30
CA ASN A 36 -20.79 4.19 -14.15
C ASN A 36 -19.25 4.28 -14.27
N PRO A 37 -18.67 4.30 -15.48
CA PRO A 37 -17.23 4.30 -15.70
C PRO A 37 -16.49 5.42 -14.96
N GLU A 38 -17.09 6.62 -14.87
CA GLU A 38 -16.51 7.76 -14.17
C GLU A 38 -16.46 7.51 -12.65
N ASN A 39 -17.54 6.96 -12.09
CA ASN A 39 -17.57 6.60 -10.68
C ASN A 39 -16.59 5.47 -10.36
N LEU A 40 -16.46 4.50 -11.26
CA LEU A 40 -15.49 3.42 -11.12
C LEU A 40 -14.05 3.93 -11.12
N ALA A 41 -13.70 4.84 -12.04
CA ALA A 41 -12.39 5.46 -12.07
C ALA A 41 -12.08 6.21 -10.77
N LYS A 42 -13.02 7.04 -10.28
CA LYS A 42 -12.89 7.75 -8.99
C LYS A 42 -12.69 6.79 -7.82
N MET A 43 -13.41 5.66 -7.81
CA MET A 43 -13.23 4.62 -6.78
C MET A 43 -11.85 3.97 -6.87
N CYS A 44 -11.36 3.64 -8.07
CA CYS A 44 -10.04 3.02 -8.25
C CYS A 44 -8.91 3.95 -7.78
N ILE A 45 -9.02 5.25 -8.04
CA ILE A 45 -8.06 6.25 -7.55
C ILE A 45 -8.04 6.26 -6.01
N LYS A 46 -9.21 6.37 -5.38
CA LYS A 46 -9.31 6.36 -3.90
C LYS A 46 -8.79 5.07 -3.28
N LEU A 47 -9.06 3.93 -3.92
CA LEU A 47 -8.55 2.63 -3.48
C LEU A 47 -7.02 2.57 -3.55
N ALA A 48 -6.43 3.01 -4.65
CA ALA A 48 -4.97 3.07 -4.81
C ALA A 48 -4.34 3.98 -3.74
N GLU A 49 -4.90 5.17 -3.52
CA GLU A 49 -4.42 6.09 -2.46
C GLU A 49 -4.51 5.48 -1.06
N THR A 50 -5.62 4.78 -0.77
CA THR A 50 -5.84 4.14 0.53
C THR A 50 -4.87 2.98 0.74
N PHE A 51 -4.65 2.18 -0.30
CA PHE A 51 -3.68 1.08 -0.27
C PHE A 51 -2.26 1.58 -0.04
N GLU A 52 -1.83 2.63 -0.76
CA GLU A 52 -0.49 3.18 -0.58
C GLU A 52 -0.28 3.76 0.84
N LYS A 53 -1.31 4.37 1.44
CA LYS A 53 -1.26 4.79 2.86
C LYS A 53 -1.09 3.59 3.79
N ALA A 54 -1.88 2.53 3.58
CA ALA A 54 -1.80 1.31 4.38
C ALA A 54 -0.44 0.59 4.20
N ARG A 55 0.10 0.54 2.98
CA ARG A 55 1.43 -0.03 2.72
C ARG A 55 2.51 0.73 3.47
N LYS A 56 2.52 2.06 3.37
CA LYS A 56 3.49 2.90 4.10
C LYS A 56 3.38 2.71 5.62
N GLN A 57 2.17 2.60 6.15
CA GLN A 57 1.98 2.33 7.57
C GLN A 57 2.52 0.94 7.95
N SER A 58 2.22 -0.09 7.15
CA SER A 58 2.76 -1.42 7.36
C SER A 58 4.28 -1.47 7.26
N GLU A 59 4.90 -0.68 6.39
CA GLU A 59 6.36 -0.54 6.29
C GLU A 59 6.92 0.12 7.56
N ILE A 60 6.25 1.14 8.10
CA ILE A 60 6.62 1.78 9.38
C ILE A 60 6.51 0.78 10.53
N ASP A 61 5.41 0.05 10.63
CA ASP A 61 5.17 -0.93 11.70
C ASP A 61 6.13 -2.13 11.61
N ALA A 62 6.59 -2.45 10.39
CA ALA A 62 7.56 -3.52 10.13
C ALA A 62 9.00 -3.12 10.40
N ILE A 63 9.32 -1.82 10.50
CA ILE A 63 10.62 -1.38 11.03
C ILE A 63 10.60 -1.81 12.50
N PRO A 64 11.44 -2.79 12.91
CA PRO A 64 11.56 -3.14 14.32
C PRO A 64 11.84 -1.83 15.02
N THR A 65 10.98 -1.44 15.96
CA THR A 65 11.19 -0.23 16.76
C THR A 65 12.57 -0.42 17.34
N ALA A 66 13.57 0.23 16.74
CA ALA A 66 14.96 0.02 17.08
C ALA A 66 14.98 0.31 18.57
N THR A 67 15.17 -0.76 19.34
CA THR A 67 15.21 -0.70 20.78
C THR A 67 16.16 0.45 21.03
N LYS A 68 15.64 1.56 21.55
CA LYS A 68 16.50 2.63 22.04
C LYS A 68 17.32 1.89 23.08
N PHE A 69 18.54 1.50 22.71
CA PHE A 69 19.55 1.18 23.68
C PHE A 69 19.69 2.49 24.42
N GLU A 70 18.94 2.60 25.50
CA GLU A 70 19.11 3.61 26.51
C GLU A 70 20.47 3.28 27.10
N VAL A 71 21.52 3.80 26.45
CA VAL A 71 22.88 3.72 26.96
C VAL A 71 22.84 4.53 28.25
N ASP A 72 22.69 3.84 29.36
CA ASP A 72 22.75 4.45 30.67
C ASP A 72 24.19 4.93 30.88
N MET A 73 24.37 6.11 31.49
CA MET A 73 25.71 6.63 31.75
C MET A 73 26.53 5.70 32.66
N SER A 74 25.86 4.79 33.38
CA SER A 74 26.49 3.71 34.14
C SER A 74 27.25 2.71 33.26
N ASP A 75 26.83 2.48 32.01
CA ASP A 75 27.53 1.59 31.07
C ASP A 75 28.84 2.21 30.58
N ILE A 76 28.91 3.55 30.48
CA ILE A 76 30.11 4.29 30.08
C ILE A 76 31.11 4.39 31.24
N ALA A 77 30.63 4.47 32.48
CA ALA A 77 31.46 4.59 33.68
C ALA A 77 32.35 3.36 33.95
N GLY A 78 32.05 2.21 33.33
CA GLY A 78 32.87 1.00 33.41
C GLY A 78 34.08 0.96 32.45
N TRP A 79 34.11 1.82 31.42
CA TRP A 79 35.15 1.79 30.39
C TRP A 79 36.38 2.64 30.72
N ASP A 80 36.30 3.58 31.67
CA ASP A 80 37.43 4.43 32.11
C ASP A 80 38.28 3.76 33.22
N LYS A 81 38.24 2.43 33.33
CA LYS A 81 39.21 1.68 34.15
C LYS A 81 40.21 0.97 33.25
N LYS A 82 41.22 1.72 32.80
CA LYS A 82 42.58 1.21 32.55
C LYS A 82 43.60 2.33 32.55
#